data_AF-A0A453CPH6-F1
#
_entry.id   AF-A0A453CPH6-F1
#
_cell.length_a   1.000
_cell.length_b   1.000
_cell.length_c   1.000
_cell.angle_alpha   90.00
_cell.angle_beta   90.00
_cell.angle_gamma   90.00
#
_symmetry.space_group_name_H-M   'P 1'
#
loop_
_entity.id
_entity.type
_entity.pdbx_description
1 polymer ?
#
loop_
_entity_poly.entity_id
_entity_poly.type
_entity_poly.pdbx_seq_one_letter_code
_entity_poly.pdbx_strand_id
1 'polypeptide(L)'
;MDLEKESFNMIQLCDYPVYSLCQAPDSPSCLYFGDGNGELKLLDERMGKVSTTWDSHDNTINSIDFHPEKKHMLATSSTDRTARIWDLRRLKRKKEESLKVLKHNRSVQSAYFSPSGSMLATTSLDDTVRVFCGDDFDRSHIIKHNNQTGRWISTFKYDISFHLLASFVTLHEYLLAD
;
A
#
# COMPACT_ATOMS: atom_id res chain seq x y z
N MET A 1 12.69 -39.28 10.32
CA MET A 1 11.79 -38.15 10.01
C MET A 1 12.69 -36.93 10.07
N ASP A 2 13.31 -36.61 8.94
CA ASP A 2 14.29 -35.54 8.87
C ASP A 2 13.54 -34.21 8.81
N LEU A 3 13.68 -33.42 9.88
CA LEU A 3 13.28 -32.04 9.90
C LEU A 3 14.23 -31.28 8.97
N GLU A 4 13.77 -30.93 7.78
CA GLU A 4 14.48 -29.99 6.92
C GLU A 4 14.73 -28.72 7.72
N LYS A 5 16.01 -28.45 7.99
CA LYS A 5 16.45 -27.24 8.65
C LYS A 5 16.27 -26.11 7.64
N GLU A 6 15.20 -25.34 7.78
CA GLU A 6 15.01 -24.13 6.98
C GLU A 6 16.25 -23.24 7.16
N SER A 7 16.95 -23.00 6.05
CA SER A 7 18.12 -22.12 6.01
C SER A 7 17.64 -20.74 5.60
N PHE A 8 17.67 -19.80 6.55
CA PHE A 8 17.36 -18.40 6.28
C PHE A 8 18.62 -17.71 5.74
N ASN A 9 18.58 -17.27 4.49
CA ASN A 9 19.62 -16.45 3.91
C ASN A 9 19.26 -14.97 4.08
N MET A 10 20.18 -14.19 4.65
CA MET A 10 20.06 -12.74 4.69
C MET A 10 20.50 -12.17 3.33
N ILE A 11 19.58 -11.53 2.61
CA ILE A 11 19.86 -10.90 1.31
C ILE A 11 19.83 -9.38 1.52
N GLN A 12 20.95 -8.70 1.24
CA GLN A 12 20.97 -7.23 1.20
C GLN A 12 20.34 -6.78 -0.12
N LEU A 13 19.17 -6.15 -0.04
CA LEU A 13 18.41 -5.69 -1.22
C LEU A 13 18.60 -4.20 -1.51
N CYS A 14 18.83 -3.39 -0.48
CA CYS A 14 19.08 -1.95 -0.58
C CYS A 14 19.79 -1.44 0.68
N ASP A 15 20.35 -0.23 0.60
CA ASP A 15 21.04 0.43 1.71
C ASP A 15 20.09 1.17 2.67
N TYR A 16 18.80 1.23 2.33
CA TYR A 16 17.75 1.85 3.14
C TYR A 16 16.85 0.80 3.80
N PRO A 17 16.25 1.11 4.96
CA PRO A 17 15.28 0.21 5.58
C PRO A 17 14.09 -0.05 4.64
N VAL A 18 13.60 -1.30 4.66
CA VAL A 18 12.38 -1.70 3.98
C VAL A 18 11.22 -1.60 4.96
N TYR A 19 10.19 -0.83 4.61
CA TYR A 19 9.03 -0.59 5.48
C TYR A 19 7.79 -1.36 5.05
N SER A 20 7.73 -1.76 3.77
CA SER A 20 6.61 -2.51 3.23
C SER A 20 7.09 -3.49 2.18
N LEU A 21 6.49 -4.68 2.18
CA LEU A 21 6.69 -5.72 1.18
C LEU A 21 5.34 -6.33 0.80
N CYS A 22 5.17 -6.71 -0.46
CA CYS A 22 3.99 -7.39 -0.95
C CYS A 22 4.35 -8.34 -2.09
N GLN A 23 3.72 -9.52 -2.14
CA GLN A 23 3.91 -10.46 -3.24
C GLN A 23 3.10 -10.02 -4.47
N ALA A 24 3.67 -10.23 -5.66
CA ALA A 24 2.96 -9.95 -6.89
C ALA A 24 1.77 -10.91 -7.06
N PRO A 25 0.55 -10.42 -7.40
CA PRO A 25 -0.65 -11.25 -7.51
C PRO A 25 -0.65 -12.23 -8.69
N ASP A 26 0.33 -12.12 -9.60
CA ASP A 26 0.50 -12.96 -10.79
C ASP A 26 1.79 -13.80 -10.78
N SER A 27 2.71 -13.54 -9.86
CA SER A 27 4.01 -14.22 -9.82
C SER A 27 4.46 -14.46 -8.37
N PRO A 28 4.36 -15.70 -7.87
CA PRO A 28 4.70 -15.99 -6.47
C PRO A 28 6.19 -15.80 -6.17
N SER A 29 7.05 -15.83 -7.20
CA SER A 29 8.50 -15.60 -7.05
C SER A 29 8.89 -14.12 -7.14
N CYS A 30 7.92 -13.21 -7.16
CA CYS A 30 8.15 -11.79 -7.31
C CYS A 30 7.61 -11.03 -6.10
N LEU A 31 8.49 -10.22 -5.48
CA LEU A 31 8.16 -9.36 -4.36
C LEU A 31 8.34 -7.91 -4.73
N TYR A 32 7.35 -7.07 -4.42
CA TYR A 32 7.47 -5.63 -4.43
C TYR A 32 7.81 -5.16 -3.03
N PHE A 33 8.74 -4.22 -2.92
CA PHE A 33 9.04 -3.59 -1.63
C PHE A 33 9.39 -2.12 -1.82
N GLY A 34 9.10 -1.34 -0.78
CA GLY A 34 9.36 0.09 -0.75
C GLY A 34 10.42 0.40 0.29
N ASP A 35 11.35 1.28 -0.06
CA ASP A 35 12.45 1.64 0.83
C ASP A 35 12.31 3.05 1.43
N GLY A 36 13.26 3.37 2.31
CA GLY A 36 13.36 4.66 2.98
C GLY A 36 13.60 5.86 2.07
N ASN A 37 14.10 5.66 0.85
CA ASN A 37 14.40 6.72 -0.12
C ASN A 37 13.23 7.03 -1.05
N GLY A 38 12.13 6.28 -0.96
CA GLY A 38 10.95 6.48 -1.83
C GLY A 38 10.97 5.63 -3.09
N GLU A 39 11.89 4.67 -3.19
CA GLU A 39 12.00 3.78 -4.34
C GLU A 39 11.09 2.55 -4.16
N LEU A 40 10.28 2.27 -5.18
CA LEU A 40 9.59 0.99 -5.31
C LEU A 40 10.50 0.03 -6.07
N LYS A 41 10.69 -1.17 -5.54
CA LYS A 41 11.59 -2.18 -6.09
C LYS A 41 10.85 -3.49 -6.33
N LEU A 42 11.25 -4.18 -7.40
CA LEU A 42 10.81 -5.53 -7.73
C LEU A 42 11.98 -6.49 -7.57
N LEU A 43 11.85 -7.43 -6.64
CA LEU A 43 12.73 -8.57 -6.46
C LEU A 43 12.15 -9.78 -7.22
N ASP A 44 12.99 -10.40 -8.05
CA ASP A 44 12.71 -11.75 -8.56
C ASP A 44 13.54 -12.74 -7.74
N GLU A 45 12.86 -13.52 -6.89
CA GLU A 45 13.49 -14.51 -6.01
C GLU A 45 14.24 -15.58 -6.79
N ARG A 46 13.82 -15.90 -8.02
CA ARG A 46 14.52 -16.89 -8.86
C ARG A 46 15.89 -16.39 -9.29
N MET A 47 16.04 -15.07 -9.42
CA MET A 47 17.30 -14.43 -9.77
C MET A 47 18.11 -14.02 -8.54
N GLY A 48 17.52 -14.06 -7.34
CA GLY A 48 18.15 -13.64 -6.09
C GLY A 48 18.57 -12.18 -6.05
N LYS A 49 17.97 -11.30 -6.88
CA LYS A 49 18.36 -9.89 -6.99
C LYS A 49 17.19 -8.97 -7.35
N VAL A 50 17.34 -7.69 -6.99
CA VAL A 50 16.45 -6.62 -7.46
C VAL A 50 16.54 -6.55 -8.99
N SER A 51 15.40 -6.75 -9.65
CA SER A 51 15.30 -6.76 -11.11
C SER A 51 14.94 -5.38 -11.68
N THR A 52 14.14 -4.61 -10.95
CA THR A 52 13.67 -3.28 -11.37
C THR A 52 13.50 -2.33 -10.18
N THR A 53 13.73 -1.04 -10.41
CA THR A 53 13.55 0.05 -9.43
C THR A 53 12.81 1.20 -10.10
N TRP A 54 11.93 1.86 -9.36
CA TRP A 54 11.13 3.01 -9.80
C TRP A 54 11.12 4.11 -8.76
N ASP A 55 11.46 5.34 -9.17
CA ASP A 55 11.35 6.55 -8.36
C ASP A 55 9.87 6.92 -8.15
N SER A 56 9.29 6.38 -7.09
CA SER A 56 7.84 6.41 -6.88
C SER A 56 7.41 7.58 -5.98
N HIS A 57 8.22 7.90 -4.98
CA HIS A 57 7.96 8.93 -3.98
C HIS A 57 9.23 9.70 -3.64
N ASP A 58 9.08 10.90 -3.09
CA ASP A 58 10.23 11.76 -2.69
C ASP A 58 10.77 11.40 -1.29
N ASN A 59 10.16 10.43 -0.63
CA ASN A 59 10.49 9.99 0.72
C ASN A 59 9.93 8.58 0.96
N THR A 60 10.27 8.01 2.11
CA THR A 60 9.92 6.64 2.55
C THR A 60 8.54 6.18 2.11
N ILE A 61 8.48 5.01 1.47
CA ILE A 61 7.23 4.31 1.17
C ILE A 61 6.78 3.55 2.42
N ASN A 62 5.65 3.95 3.01
CA ASN A 62 5.14 3.39 4.26
C ASN A 62 4.26 2.15 4.04
N SER A 63 3.54 2.07 2.91
CA SER A 63 2.71 0.91 2.58
C SER A 63 2.66 0.67 1.08
N ILE A 64 2.46 -0.60 0.69
CA ILE A 64 2.16 -1.05 -0.67
C ILE A 64 0.97 -2.00 -0.58
N ASP A 65 -0.02 -1.81 -1.46
CA ASP A 65 -1.16 -2.72 -1.56
C ASP A 65 -1.58 -2.93 -3.02
N PHE A 66 -1.84 -4.18 -3.37
CA PHE A 66 -2.33 -4.53 -4.69
C PHE A 66 -3.85 -4.44 -4.73
N HIS A 67 -4.37 -3.95 -5.85
CA HIS A 67 -5.81 -4.04 -6.06
C HIS A 67 -6.21 -5.51 -6.17
N PRO A 68 -7.29 -5.95 -5.48
CA PRO A 68 -7.68 -7.37 -5.42
C PRO A 68 -7.97 -8.00 -6.78
N GLU A 69 -8.74 -7.30 -7.63
CA GLU A 69 -9.07 -7.79 -8.98
C GLU A 69 -8.11 -7.32 -10.08
N LYS A 70 -7.74 -6.03 -10.08
CA LYS A 70 -6.89 -5.41 -11.10
C LYS A 70 -5.41 -5.62 -10.75
N LYS A 71 -4.87 -6.79 -11.08
CA LYS A 71 -3.47 -7.19 -10.78
C LYS A 71 -2.36 -6.21 -11.21
N HIS A 72 -2.63 -5.36 -12.20
CA HIS A 72 -1.68 -4.35 -12.68
C HIS A 72 -1.74 -3.04 -11.89
N MET A 73 -2.69 -2.90 -10.96
CA MET A 73 -2.91 -1.70 -10.17
C MET A 73 -2.39 -1.90 -8.75
N LEU A 74 -1.63 -0.91 -8.26
CA LEU A 74 -1.17 -0.87 -6.88
C LEU A 74 -1.40 0.52 -6.28
N ALA A 75 -1.49 0.56 -4.95
CA ALA A 75 -1.47 1.77 -4.17
C ALA A 75 -0.21 1.80 -3.30
N THR A 76 0.40 2.98 -3.18
CA THR A 76 1.50 3.23 -2.25
C THR A 76 1.17 4.43 -1.37
N SER A 77 1.70 4.44 -0.15
CA SER A 77 1.66 5.61 0.74
C SER A 77 3.07 6.04 1.13
N SER A 78 3.27 7.32 1.41
CA SER A 78 4.60 7.84 1.72
C SER A 78 4.60 8.98 2.74
N THR A 79 5.77 9.11 3.37
CA THR A 79 6.13 10.24 4.21
C THR A 79 6.22 11.57 3.45
N ASP A 80 6.27 11.53 2.11
CA ASP A 80 6.14 12.71 1.24
C ASP A 80 4.75 13.38 1.28
N ARG A 81 3.83 12.84 2.10
CA ARG A 81 2.44 13.29 2.30
C ARG A 81 1.51 12.93 1.15
N THR A 82 1.87 11.94 0.35
CA THR A 82 1.04 11.43 -0.74
C THR A 82 0.77 9.95 -0.59
N ALA A 83 -0.44 9.54 -0.98
CA ALA A 83 -0.66 8.21 -1.51
C ALA A 83 -0.73 8.31 -3.04
N ARG A 84 -0.24 7.29 -3.73
CA ARG A 84 -0.26 7.24 -5.19
C ARG A 84 -0.86 5.93 -5.66
N ILE A 85 -1.63 5.99 -6.75
CA ILE A 85 -2.15 4.82 -7.45
C ILE A 85 -1.35 4.66 -8.75
N TRP A 86 -0.90 3.45 -9.02
CA TRP A 86 -0.04 3.15 -10.15
C TRP A 86 -0.65 2.10 -11.07
N ASP A 87 -0.30 2.19 -12.35
CA ASP A 87 -0.45 1.11 -13.31
C ASP A 87 0.93 0.53 -13.61
N LEU A 88 1.18 -0.71 -13.20
CA LEU A 88 2.44 -1.42 -13.43
C LEU A 88 2.82 -1.49 -14.91
N ARG A 89 1.83 -1.47 -15.83
CA ARG A 89 2.11 -1.45 -17.27
C ARG A 89 2.75 -0.13 -17.70
N ARG A 90 2.38 0.98 -17.04
CA ARG A 90 2.99 2.31 -17.28
C ARG A 90 4.36 2.40 -16.62
N LEU A 91 4.47 1.91 -15.37
CA LEU A 91 5.73 1.82 -14.63
C LEU A 91 6.80 1.06 -15.43
N LYS A 92 6.45 -0.11 -15.96
CA LYS A 92 7.35 -0.95 -16.78
C LYS A 92 7.76 -0.30 -18.11
N ARG A 93 6.96 0.65 -18.63
CA ARG A 93 7.31 1.44 -19.82
C ARG A 93 8.16 2.66 -19.51
N LYS A 94 8.65 2.79 -18.26
CA LYS A 94 9.39 3.97 -17.76
C LYS A 94 8.60 5.27 -17.91
N LYS A 95 7.27 5.17 -17.84
CA LYS A 95 6.41 6.33 -17.59
C LYS A 95 6.12 6.32 -16.10
N GLU A 96 7.00 6.94 -15.32
CA GLU A 96 6.96 7.03 -13.86
C GLU A 96 5.89 8.02 -13.37
N GLU A 97 4.75 8.01 -14.04
CA GLU A 97 3.61 8.85 -13.70
C GLU A 97 2.55 7.96 -13.04
N SER A 98 2.25 8.28 -11.79
CA SER A 98 1.10 7.69 -11.08
C SER A 98 -0.18 8.00 -11.83
N LEU A 99 -1.13 7.05 -11.86
CA LEU A 99 -2.50 7.30 -12.31
C LEU A 99 -3.16 8.41 -11.48
N LYS A 100 -2.85 8.45 -10.19
CA LYS A 100 -3.43 9.41 -9.26
C LYS A 100 -2.51 9.71 -8.10
N VAL A 101 -2.52 10.98 -7.68
CA VAL A 101 -1.84 11.47 -6.47
C VAL A 101 -2.90 11.96 -5.48
N LEU A 102 -2.91 11.38 -4.29
CA LEU A 102 -3.82 11.69 -3.19
C LEU A 102 -3.03 12.40 -2.09
N LYS A 103 -3.24 13.71 -1.94
CA LYS A 103 -2.41 14.55 -1.06
C LYS A 103 -3.00 14.66 0.35
N HIS A 104 -2.15 14.53 1.36
CA HIS A 104 -2.43 14.82 2.76
C HIS A 104 -1.63 16.02 3.27
N ASN A 105 -2.00 16.54 4.44
CA ASN A 105 -1.28 17.65 5.06
C ASN A 105 -0.01 17.18 5.79
N ARG A 106 0.05 15.90 6.14
CA ARG A 106 1.19 15.23 6.79
C ARG A 106 1.40 13.83 6.20
N SER A 107 2.46 13.15 6.65
CA SER A 107 2.86 11.82 6.19
C SER A 107 1.66 10.87 6.12
N VAL A 108 1.54 10.14 5.00
CA VAL A 108 0.51 9.12 4.81
C VAL A 108 1.12 7.79 5.24
N GLN A 109 0.53 7.18 6.26
CA GLN A 109 1.06 5.99 6.91
C GLN A 109 0.56 4.70 6.27
N SER A 110 -0.62 4.76 5.66
CA SER A 110 -1.20 3.60 4.98
C SER A 110 -2.06 4.02 3.80
N ALA A 111 -2.09 3.18 2.77
CA ALA A 111 -3.05 3.21 1.66
C ALA A 111 -3.42 1.77 1.32
N TYR A 112 -4.70 1.40 1.49
CA TYR A 112 -5.19 0.03 1.29
C TYR A 112 -6.49 0.01 0.48
N PHE A 113 -6.57 -0.88 -0.49
CA PHE A 113 -7.79 -1.12 -1.27
C PHE A 113 -8.80 -1.89 -0.45
N SER A 114 -10.09 -1.62 -0.70
CA SER A 114 -11.14 -2.48 -0.19
C SER A 114 -11.07 -3.88 -0.79
N PRO A 115 -11.62 -4.91 -0.12
CA PRO A 115 -11.68 -6.26 -0.70
C PRO A 115 -12.41 -6.32 -2.03
N SER A 116 -13.38 -5.44 -2.24
CA SER A 116 -14.07 -5.25 -3.53
C SER A 116 -13.22 -4.52 -4.57
N GLY A 117 -12.15 -3.83 -4.15
CA GLY A 117 -11.33 -2.93 -4.97
C GLY A 117 -12.01 -1.60 -5.34
N SER A 118 -13.27 -1.39 -4.93
CA SER A 118 -14.05 -0.20 -5.28
C SER A 118 -13.70 1.05 -4.47
N MET A 119 -12.94 0.89 -3.38
CA MET A 119 -12.52 1.98 -2.51
C MET A 119 -11.04 1.87 -2.17
N LEU A 120 -10.44 3.01 -1.83
CA LEU A 120 -9.10 3.10 -1.27
C LEU A 120 -9.17 3.91 0.02
N ALA A 121 -8.71 3.35 1.14
CA ALA A 121 -8.61 4.07 2.39
C ALA A 121 -7.16 4.46 2.66
N THR A 122 -6.97 5.70 3.09
CA THR A 122 -5.67 6.25 3.47
C THR A 122 -5.70 6.76 4.90
N THR A 123 -4.61 6.58 5.66
CA THR A 123 -4.45 7.19 6.99
C THR A 123 -3.23 8.09 7.00
N SER A 124 -3.32 9.19 7.74
CA SER A 124 -2.24 10.16 7.81
C SER A 124 -2.06 10.70 9.23
N LEU A 125 -0.83 11.17 9.49
CA LEU A 125 -0.49 11.94 10.70
C LEU A 125 -1.19 13.31 10.76
N ASP A 126 -2.00 13.68 9.76
CA ASP A 126 -2.86 14.87 9.79
C ASP A 126 -4.19 14.65 10.54
N ASP A 127 -4.28 13.56 11.31
CA ASP A 127 -5.46 13.15 12.07
C ASP A 127 -6.70 12.93 11.18
N THR A 128 -6.48 12.49 9.94
CA THR A 128 -7.55 12.08 9.02
C THR A 128 -7.36 10.68 8.47
N VAL A 129 -8.50 10.01 8.29
CA VAL A 129 -8.67 8.89 7.36
C VAL A 129 -9.41 9.45 6.16
N ARG A 130 -8.93 9.17 4.95
CA ARG A 130 -9.67 9.50 3.73
C ARG A 130 -10.02 8.25 2.96
N VAL A 131 -11.29 8.15 2.59
CA VAL A 131 -11.81 7.05 1.78
C VAL A 131 -12.13 7.61 0.40
N PHE A 132 -11.50 7.05 -0.62
CA PHE A 132 -11.70 7.42 -2.01
C PHE A 132 -12.54 6.37 -2.74
N CYS A 133 -13.45 6.80 -3.60
CA CYS A 133 -14.33 5.93 -4.40
C CYS A 133 -14.64 6.56 -5.77
N GLY A 134 -15.32 5.82 -6.64
CA GLY A 134 -15.58 6.20 -8.04
C GLY A 134 -14.60 5.54 -9.02
N ASP A 135 -14.86 5.69 -10.31
CA ASP A 135 -14.15 4.96 -11.38
C ASP A 135 -12.63 5.19 -11.34
N ASP A 136 -12.23 6.41 -10.98
CA ASP A 136 -10.84 6.84 -10.84
C ASP A 136 -10.51 7.30 -9.41
N PHE A 137 -11.26 6.87 -8.39
CA PHE A 137 -11.09 7.31 -6.99
C PHE A 137 -11.20 8.84 -6.82
N ASP A 138 -12.06 9.49 -7.59
CA ASP A 138 -12.26 10.95 -7.71
C ASP A 138 -13.09 11.55 -6.58
N ARG A 139 -13.97 10.76 -5.98
CA ARG A 139 -14.73 11.17 -4.81
C ARG A 139 -13.97 10.77 -3.55
N SER A 140 -14.01 11.64 -2.54
CA SER A 140 -13.34 11.39 -1.26
C SER A 140 -14.21 11.81 -0.08
N HIS A 141 -14.24 10.97 0.95
CA HIS A 141 -14.80 11.30 2.25
C HIS A 141 -13.68 11.41 3.28
N ILE A 142 -13.71 12.46 4.09
CA ILE A 142 -12.72 12.72 5.14
C ILE A 142 -13.35 12.39 6.49
N ILE A 143 -12.65 11.56 7.25
CA ILE A 143 -13.06 11.13 8.58
C ILE A 143 -11.97 11.60 9.55
N LYS A 144 -12.35 12.39 10.55
CA LYS A 144 -11.41 12.81 11.60
C LYS A 144 -11.10 11.61 12.49
N HIS A 145 -9.83 11.37 12.76
CA HIS A 145 -9.38 10.29 13.61
C HIS A 145 -8.09 10.67 14.32
N ASN A 146 -7.97 10.41 15.61
CA ASN A 146 -6.73 10.66 16.33
C ASN A 146 -5.69 9.57 16.00
N ASN A 147 -4.77 9.89 15.08
CA ASN A 147 -3.72 8.97 14.62
C ASN A 147 -2.41 9.10 15.42
N GLN A 148 -2.41 9.87 16.53
CA GLN A 148 -1.20 10.13 17.33
C GLN A 148 -0.75 8.94 18.18
N THR A 149 -1.53 7.85 18.21
CA THR A 149 -1.20 6.63 18.95
C THR A 149 -0.19 5.74 18.22
N GLY A 150 0.21 6.08 16.99
CA GLY A 150 1.05 5.23 16.14
C GLY A 150 0.34 3.96 15.64
N ARG A 151 -0.97 3.85 15.87
CA ARG A 151 -1.80 2.75 15.37
C ARG A 151 -2.38 3.16 14.03
N TRP A 152 -1.91 2.53 12.96
CA TRP A 152 -2.35 2.78 11.60
C TRP A 152 -3.16 1.60 11.07
N ILE A 153 -3.93 1.82 10.01
CA ILE A 153 -4.60 0.72 9.31
C ILE A 153 -3.51 -0.21 8.78
N SER A 154 -3.58 -1.50 9.10
CA SER A 154 -2.67 -2.53 8.58
C SER A 154 -3.27 -3.32 7.41
N THR A 155 -4.60 -3.29 7.27
CA THR A 155 -5.33 -3.86 6.13
C THR A 155 -6.77 -3.34 6.11
N PHE A 156 -7.39 -3.29 4.92
CA PHE A 156 -8.81 -3.02 4.76
C PHE A 156 -9.54 -4.34 4.46
N LYS A 157 -10.22 -4.91 5.47
CA LYS A 157 -10.97 -6.16 5.35
C LYS A 157 -12.47 -5.89 5.47
N TYR A 158 -13.27 -6.79 4.90
CA TYR A 158 -14.73 -6.79 4.99
C TYR A 158 -15.13 -8.16 5.55
N ASP A 159 -15.92 -8.18 6.63
CA ASP A 159 -16.52 -9.41 7.17
C ASP A 159 -18.02 -9.41 6.85
N ILE A 160 -18.54 -10.55 6.39
CA ILE A 160 -19.95 -10.78 6.02
C ILE A 160 -20.82 -10.94 7.29
N SER A 161 -20.19 -11.18 8.44
CA SER A 161 -20.85 -11.07 9.75
C SER A 161 -20.81 -9.60 10.16
N PHE A 162 -21.77 -8.81 9.67
CA PHE A 162 -21.99 -7.38 9.97
C PHE A 162 -20.85 -6.73 10.75
N HIS A 163 -19.96 -5.99 10.09
CA HIS A 163 -19.21 -4.81 10.57
C HIS A 163 -18.00 -4.63 9.61
N LEU A 164 -17.86 -3.44 9.01
CA LEU A 164 -16.70 -3.07 8.20
C LEU A 164 -15.48 -2.96 9.13
N LEU A 165 -14.72 -4.05 9.28
CA LEU A 165 -13.51 -4.10 10.09
C LEU A 165 -12.29 -3.92 9.19
N ALA A 166 -11.82 -2.68 9.01
CA ALA A 166 -10.37 -2.52 8.87
C ALA A 166 -9.81 -3.09 10.18
N SER A 167 -8.82 -3.98 10.13
CA SER A 167 -8.59 -4.92 11.26
C SER A 167 -8.16 -4.28 12.59
N PHE A 168 -8.16 -2.95 12.73
CA PHE A 168 -8.18 -2.22 14.00
C PHE A 168 -9.00 -0.91 14.00
N VAL A 169 -9.82 -0.64 12.98
CA VAL A 169 -10.71 0.54 12.96
C VAL A 169 -12.16 0.08 13.09
N THR A 170 -12.76 0.34 14.24
CA THR A 170 -14.21 0.33 14.40
C THR A 170 -14.77 1.53 13.63
N LEU A 171 -14.87 1.38 12.31
CA LEU A 171 -15.43 2.36 11.37
C LEU A 171 -16.96 2.22 11.27
N HIS A 172 -17.62 1.84 12.37
CA HIS A 172 -19.03 1.42 12.34
C HIS A 172 -20.04 2.56 12.51
N GLU A 173 -19.64 3.75 12.96
CA GLU A 173 -20.63 4.82 13.25
C GLU A 173 -20.72 5.93 12.20
N TYR A 174 -19.85 5.99 11.19
CA TYR A 174 -19.81 7.11 10.24
C TYR A 174 -20.24 6.77 8.80
N LEU A 175 -20.50 5.51 8.48
CA LEU A 175 -20.86 5.07 7.12
C LEU A 175 -22.35 4.73 6.94
N LEU A 176 -23.19 4.90 7.98
CA LEU A 176 -24.64 4.68 7.95
C LEU A 176 -25.48 5.96 8.11
N ALA A 177 -24.86 7.13 8.03
CA ALA A 177 -25.57 8.41 7.97
C ALA A 177 -25.47 8.98 6.54
N ASP A 178 -26.25 8.40 5.64
CA ASP A 178 -27.08 9.05 4.60
C ASP A 178 -27.80 7.98 3.75
#